data_AF-A0A438INQ1-F1
#
_entry.id   AF-A0A438INQ1-F1
#
_cell.length_a   1.000
_cell.length_b   1.000
_cell.length_c   1.000
_cell.angle_alpha   90.00
_cell.angle_beta   90.00
_cell.angle_gamma   90.00
#
_symmetry.space_group_name_H-M   'P 1'
#
loop_
_entity.id
_entity.type
_entity.pdbx_description
1 polymer ?
#
loop_
_entity_poly.entity_id
_entity_poly.type
_entity_poly.pdbx_seq_one_letter_code
_entity_poly.pdbx_strand_id
1 'polypeptide(L)'
;MTVTKYAAKFTQLSRYAPNVVADEQMRVEQFQEGLRLNIRAQVAPFMLHTYSKVVARALVIEREIEETQRLRSRNSRFGGSQKRERDFKH
;
A
#
# COMPACT_ATOMS: atom_id res chain seq x y z
N MET A 1 -9.13 1.99 0.76
CA MET A 1 -9.28 1.05 -0.37
C MET A 1 -8.07 0.13 -0.36
N THR A 2 -8.23 -1.19 -0.47
CA THR A 2 -7.08 -2.11 -0.61
C THR A 2 -6.64 -2.18 -2.07
N VAL A 3 -5.40 -2.61 -2.34
CA VAL A 3 -4.89 -2.76 -3.70
C VAL A 3 -5.75 -3.75 -4.49
N THR A 4 -6.16 -4.87 -3.89
CA THR A 4 -7.05 -5.85 -4.55
C THR A 4 -8.38 -5.25 -4.96
N LYS A 5 -9.02 -4.48 -4.08
CA LYS A 5 -10.32 -3.84 -4.39
C LYS A 5 -10.16 -2.76 -5.46
N TYR A 6 -9.06 -2.02 -5.42
CA TYR A 6 -8.75 -1.02 -6.43
C TYR A 6 -8.49 -1.65 -7.80
N ALA A 7 -7.68 -2.71 -7.88
CA ALA A 7 -7.39 -3.43 -9.13
C ALA A 7 -8.65 -4.03 -9.76
N ALA A 8 -9.57 -4.58 -8.95
CA ALA A 8 -10.86 -5.07 -9.43
C ALA A 8 -11.71 -3.95 -10.03
N LYS A 9 -11.84 -2.81 -9.34
CA LYS A 9 -12.55 -1.63 -9.85
C LYS A 9 -11.92 -1.06 -11.11
N PHE A 10 -10.59 -0.98 -11.15
CA PHE A 10 -9.84 -0.50 -12.29
C PHE A 10 -10.08 -1.38 -13.53
N THR A 11 -10.06 -2.71 -13.34
CA THR A 11 -10.36 -3.67 -14.41
C THR A 11 -11.81 -3.58 -14.88
N GLN A 12 -12.75 -3.36 -13.95
CA GLN A 12 -14.16 -3.17 -14.29
C GLN A 12 -14.40 -1.89 -15.10
N LEU A 13 -13.78 -0.77 -14.71
CA LEU A 13 -13.88 0.50 -15.45
C LEU A 13 -13.20 0.42 -16.82
N SER A 14 -12.07 -0.30 -16.90
CA SER A 14 -11.35 -0.57 -18.14
C SER A 14 -12.22 -1.26 -19.21
N ARG A 15 -13.24 -2.05 -18.83
CA ARG A 15 -14.19 -2.64 -19.78
C ARG A 15 -15.04 -1.60 -20.52
N TYR A 16 -15.27 -0.44 -19.91
CA TYR A 16 -16.08 0.64 -20.49
C TYR A 16 -15.25 1.64 -21.30
N ALA A 17 -13.92 1.56 -21.21
CA ALA A 17 -13.00 2.44 -21.92
C ALA A 17 -11.81 1.65 -22.48
N PRO A 18 -12.04 0.74 -23.45
CA PRO A 18 -11.00 -0.14 -23.99
C PRO A 18 -9.82 0.64 -24.61
N ASN A 19 -10.05 1.86 -25.09
CA ASN A 19 -9.01 2.71 -25.66
C ASN A 19 -8.06 3.30 -24.58
N VAL A 20 -8.53 3.47 -23.34
CA VAL A 20 -7.76 4.04 -22.22
C VAL A 20 -6.80 3.01 -21.60
N VAL A 21 -7.07 1.73 -21.83
CA VAL A 21 -6.20 0.61 -21.40
C VAL A 21 -5.48 -0.08 -22.56
N ALA A 22 -5.64 0.41 -23.79
CA ALA A 22 -4.95 -0.12 -24.96
C ALA A 22 -3.44 0.16 -24.90
N ASP A 23 -3.06 1.32 -24.36
CA ASP A 23 -1.68 1.65 -24.07
C ASP A 23 -1.29 1.12 -22.67
N GLU A 24 -0.33 0.19 -22.64
CA GLU A 24 0.13 -0.41 -21.40
C GLU A 24 0.84 0.59 -20.48
N GLN A 25 1.54 1.59 -21.03
CA GLN A 25 2.19 2.64 -20.25
C GLN A 25 1.15 3.55 -19.60
N MET A 26 0.16 4.03 -20.35
CA MET A 26 -0.94 4.82 -19.79
C MET A 26 -1.68 4.05 -18.70
N ARG A 27 -1.92 2.74 -18.93
CA ARG A 27 -2.57 1.87 -17.95
C ARG A 27 -1.76 1.75 -16.66
N VAL A 28 -0.44 1.64 -16.77
CA VAL A 28 0.50 1.60 -15.65
C VAL A 28 0.45 2.91 -14.87
N GLU A 29 0.58 4.05 -15.56
CA GLU A 29 0.58 5.38 -14.95
C GLU A 29 -0.73 5.63 -14.21
N GLN A 30 -1.87 5.43 -14.87
CA GLN A 30 -3.18 5.66 -14.27
C GLN A 30 -3.41 4.75 -13.05
N PHE A 31 -2.94 3.50 -13.11
CA PHE A 31 -3.03 2.61 -11.97
C PHE A 31 -2.13 3.10 -10.82
N GLN A 32 -0.87 3.45 -11.09
CA GLN A 32 0.06 3.97 -10.08
C GLN A 32 -0.46 5.25 -9.42
N GLU A 33 -1.04 6.16 -10.19
CA GLU A 33 -1.59 7.42 -9.68
C GLU A 33 -2.71 7.19 -8.66
N GLY A 34 -3.60 6.22 -8.92
CA GLY A 34 -4.69 5.88 -8.01
C GLY A 34 -4.29 4.98 -6.83
N LEU A 35 -3.02 4.58 -6.71
CA LEU A 35 -2.52 3.93 -5.50
C LEU A 35 -2.44 4.92 -4.33
N ARG A 36 -2.61 4.40 -3.12
CA ARG A 36 -2.38 5.17 -1.89
C ARG A 36 -0.94 5.66 -1.85
N LEU A 37 -0.71 6.89 -1.39
CA LEU A 37 0.60 7.54 -1.41
C LEU A 37 1.72 6.69 -0.79
N ASN A 38 1.45 6.02 0.34
CA ASN A 38 2.39 5.15 1.05
C ASN A 38 2.81 3.89 0.26
N ILE A 39 1.93 3.40 -0.63
CA ILE A 39 2.22 2.29 -1.53
C ILE A 39 2.89 2.83 -2.80
N ARG A 40 2.34 3.91 -3.38
CA ARG A 40 2.86 4.57 -4.59
C ARG A 40 4.33 4.97 -4.44
N ALA A 41 4.69 5.58 -3.32
CA ALA A 41 6.07 5.99 -3.03
C ALA A 41 7.05 4.81 -3.01
N GLN A 42 6.59 3.62 -2.63
CA GLN A 42 7.41 2.40 -2.62
C GLN A 42 7.39 1.67 -3.95
N VAL A 43 6.35 1.84 -4.78
CA VAL A 43 6.28 1.26 -6.12
C VAL A 43 7.09 2.09 -7.14
N ALA A 44 7.10 3.42 -7.01
CA ALA A 44 7.72 4.34 -7.97
C ALA A 44 9.19 4.02 -8.32
N PRO A 45 10.08 3.65 -7.38
CA PRO A 45 11.48 3.35 -7.69
C PRO A 45 11.68 2.13 -8.60
N PHE A 46 10.67 1.26 -8.71
CA PHE A 46 10.77 0.03 -9.50
C PHE A 46 10.59 0.24 -11.00
N MET A 47 10.16 1.43 -11.45
CA MET A 47 9.98 1.78 -12.86
C MET A 47 9.29 0.66 -13.67
N LEU A 48 8.18 0.14 -13.15
CA LEU A 48 7.52 -1.02 -13.72
C LEU A 48 6.70 -0.62 -14.95
N HIS A 49 6.91 -1.30 -16.08
CA HIS A 49 6.31 -0.95 -17.37
C HIS A 49 5.08 -1.77 -17.76
N THR A 50 4.61 -2.68 -16.90
CA THR A 50 3.45 -3.53 -17.20
C THR A 50 2.47 -3.52 -16.04
N TYR A 51 1.17 -3.48 -16.34
CA TYR A 51 0.11 -3.42 -15.33
C TYR A 51 0.21 -4.57 -14.30
N SER A 52 0.47 -5.79 -14.78
CA SER A 52 0.60 -6.98 -13.94
C SER A 52 1.71 -6.84 -12.90
N LYS A 53 2.90 -6.37 -13.30
CA LYS A 53 4.04 -6.13 -12.39
C LYS A 53 3.70 -5.07 -11.33
N VAL A 54 3.06 -3.97 -11.73
CA VAL A 54 2.67 -2.90 -10.80
C VAL A 54 1.68 -3.42 -9.76
N VAL A 55 0.66 -4.16 -10.18
CA VAL A 55 -0.32 -4.78 -9.27
C VAL A 55 0.36 -5.74 -8.32
N ALA A 56 1.21 -6.64 -8.83
CA ALA A 56 1.92 -7.62 -8.00
C ALA A 56 2.81 -6.92 -6.94
N ARG A 57 3.56 -5.89 -7.35
CA ARG A 57 4.42 -5.14 -6.42
C ARG A 57 3.61 -4.39 -5.37
N ALA A 58 2.52 -3.73 -5.77
CA ALA A 58 1.64 -3.01 -4.86
C ALA A 58 0.99 -3.95 -3.82
N LEU A 59 0.62 -5.17 -4.21
CA LEU A 59 0.08 -6.18 -3.28
C LEU A 59 1.09 -6.62 -2.22
N VAL A 60 2.35 -6.85 -2.62
CA VAL A 60 3.44 -7.22 -1.70
C VAL A 60 3.67 -6.09 -0.70
N ILE A 61 3.78 -4.85 -1.17
CA ILE A 61 3.99 -3.68 -0.32
C ILE A 61 2.81 -3.46 0.63
N GLU A 62 1.56 -3.63 0.17
CA GLU A 62 0.38 -3.52 1.04
C GLU A 62 0.46 -4.53 2.20
N ARG A 63 0.83 -5.78 1.91
CA ARG A 63 1.02 -6.82 2.95
C ARG A 63 2.13 -6.45 3.93
N GLU A 64 3.29 -6.00 3.46
CA GLU A 64 4.42 -5.63 4.32
C GLU A 64 4.08 -4.44 5.25
N ILE A 65 3.33 -3.45 4.75
CA ILE A 65 2.84 -2.33 5.54
C ILE A 65 1.87 -2.82 6.63
N GLU A 66 0.91 -3.67 6.27
CA GLU A 66 -0.04 -4.24 7.23
C GLU A 66 0.66 -5.08 8.31
N GLU A 67 1.65 -5.88 7.94
CA GLU A 67 2.44 -6.68 8.88
C GLU A 67 3.24 -5.78 9.84
N THR A 68 3.91 -4.76 9.30
CA THR A 68 4.65 -3.78 10.11
C THR A 68 3.73 -3.06 11.10
N GLN A 69 2.52 -2.69 10.68
CA GLN A 69 1.52 -2.08 11.57
C GLN A 69 1.08 -3.05 12.68
N ARG A 70 0.81 -4.32 12.33
CA ARG A 70 0.44 -5.36 13.32
C ARG A 70 1.55 -5.57 14.36
N LEU A 71 2.81 -5.63 13.94
CA LEU A 71 3.95 -5.78 14.84
C LEU A 71 4.10 -4.58 15.79
N ARG A 72 3.94 -3.36 15.27
CA ARG A 72 3.94 -2.13 16.10
C ARG A 72 2.80 -2.12 17.13
N SER A 73 1.59 -2.50 16.72
CA SER A 73 0.43 -2.59 17.62
C SER A 73 0.55 -3.71 18.66
N ARG A 74 1.25 -4.81 18.34
CA ARG A 74 1.60 -5.84 19.33
C ARG A 74 2.60 -5.30 20.34
N ASN A 75 3.65 -4.63 19.88
CA ASN A 75 4.70 -4.12 20.76
C ASN A 75 4.19 -3.00 21.69
N SER A 76 3.22 -2.19 21.25
CA SER A 76 2.59 -1.16 22.09
C SER A 76 1.67 -1.72 23.19
N ARG A 77 1.26 -2.99 23.12
CA ARG A 77 0.50 -3.66 24.20
C ARG A 77 1.40 -4.22 25.31
N PHE A 78 2.68 -4.45 25.04
CA PHE A 78 3.65 -4.97 26.02
C PHE A 78 4.60 -3.90 26.60
N GLY A 79 4.66 -2.70 26.02
CA GLY A 79 5.54 -1.60 26.46
C GLY A 79 4.92 -0.55 27.39
N GLY A 80 3.67 -0.74 27.86
CA GLY A 80 2.92 0.28 28.61
C GLY A 80 3.10 0.31 30.13
N SER A 81 3.90 -0.59 30.73
CA SER A 81 3.84 -0.87 32.17
C SER A 81 5.10 -0.53 32.97
N GLN A 82 6.02 0.30 32.46
CA GLN A 82 7.20 0.73 33.23
C GLN A 82 7.54 2.19 32.96
N LYS A 83 6.79 3.11 33.58
CA LYS A 83 7.32 4.40 34.07
C LYS A 83 6.18 5.22 34.67
N ARG A 84 6.01 5.11 35.99
CA ARG A 84 5.71 6.23 36.91
C ARG A 84 5.56 5.68 38.33
N GLU A 85 6.65 5.11 38.82
CA GLU A 85 6.89 5.04 40.26
C GLU A 85 8.37 5.39 40.43
N ARG A 86 8.63 6.68 40.63
CA ARG A 86 9.84 7.16 41.27
C ARG A 86 9.34 8.02 42.43
N ASP A 87 9.10 7.29 43.50
CA ASP A 87 9.35 7.61 44.90
C ASP A 87 9.61 9.08 45.26
N PHE A 88 8.70 9.55 46.11
CA PHE A 88 8.97 10.34 47.31
C PHE A 88 10.43 10.35 47.79
N LYS A 89 11.06 11.52 47.82
CA LYS A 89 11.77 12.13 48.97
C LYS A 89 12.61 13.32 48.51
N HIS A 90 12.21 14.52 48.93
CA HIS A 90 13.05 15.44 49.71
C HIS A 90 12.20 16.51 50.37
#